data_AF-A0A4P6XS15-F1
#
_entry.id   AF-A0A4P6XS15-F1
#
_cell.length_a   1.000
_cell.length_b   1.000
_cell.length_c   1.000
_cell.angle_alpha   90.00
_cell.angle_beta   90.00
_cell.angle_gamma   90.00
#
_symmetry.space_group_name_H-M   'P 1'
#
loop_
_entity.id
_entity.type
_entity.pdbx_description
1 polymer ?
#
loop_
_entity_poly.entity_id
_entity_poly.type
_entity_poly.pdbx_seq_one_letter_code
_entity_poly.pdbx_strand_id
1 'polypeptide(L)'
;MKPSVVLTGVIIVNSFAHAGKALYAKNSKVLKTSSIHAHNSTRDTEELLEWVVEFMKSFVNGPDFDFQGFRRMGGIVSTQISNARHFVERILPPHGQFLKQLEFATKMCGVMDLVTHYMHFYIADTLDQQVLRYILQLSVRLLTLYSLDGVPKSSMPGYVEMVKHYRKILLHWITVFDSLMNVPTSVSLVFEEHSKHALNTINELTLAAKAAQLCNFTNCSHFANPGENGSKQY
;
A
#
# COMPACT_ATOMS: atom_id res chain seq x y z
N MET A 1 -26.59 8.67 20.53
CA MET A 1 -25.24 8.72 21.14
C MET A 1 -24.32 7.79 20.35
N LYS A 2 -23.38 8.34 19.57
CA LYS A 2 -22.34 7.54 18.87
C LYS A 2 -21.09 7.50 19.76
N PRO A 3 -20.50 6.34 20.06
CA PRO A 3 -19.31 6.27 20.88
C PRO A 3 -18.10 6.89 20.14
N SER A 4 -17.25 7.54 20.92
CA SER A 4 -16.05 8.27 20.51
C SER A 4 -14.99 7.33 19.92
N VAL A 5 -14.97 7.19 18.59
CA VAL A 5 -13.92 6.49 17.82
C VAL A 5 -12.61 7.29 17.76
N VAL A 6 -12.62 8.56 18.21
CA VAL A 6 -11.48 9.48 18.10
C VAL A 6 -10.32 9.10 19.01
N LEU A 7 -10.55 8.41 20.13
CA LEU A 7 -9.50 8.12 21.13
C LEU A 7 -8.54 6.99 20.72
N THR A 8 -8.96 6.02 19.92
CA THR A 8 -8.11 4.88 19.54
C THR A 8 -7.05 5.26 18.50
N GLY A 9 -7.36 6.19 17.60
CA GLY A 9 -6.41 6.67 16.59
C GLY A 9 -5.22 7.44 17.19
N VAL A 10 -5.47 8.26 18.22
CA VAL A 10 -4.43 9.09 18.86
C VAL A 10 -3.35 8.24 19.55
N ILE A 11 -3.74 7.10 20.14
CA ILE A 11 -2.80 6.21 20.84
C ILE A 11 -1.86 5.53 19.84
N ILE A 12 -2.39 5.08 18.69
CA ILE A 12 -1.60 4.43 17.65
C ILE A 12 -0.58 5.41 17.04
N VAL A 13 -1.01 6.63 16.70
CA VAL A 13 -0.12 7.65 16.11
C VAL A 13 1.01 8.04 17.07
N ASN A 14 0.74 8.14 18.37
CA ASN A 14 1.78 8.43 19.37
C ASN A 14 2.79 7.29 19.53
N SER A 15 2.34 6.03 19.45
CA SER A 15 3.23 4.86 19.47
C SER A 15 4.16 4.84 18.25
N PHE A 16 3.62 5.12 17.06
CA PHE A 16 4.42 5.19 15.83
C PHE A 16 5.36 6.40 15.81
N ALA A 17 4.94 7.55 16.35
CA ALA A 17 5.80 8.74 16.47
C ALA A 17 6.98 8.48 17.42
N HIS A 18 6.76 7.77 18.54
CA HIS A 18 7.84 7.37 19.44
C HIS A 18 8.76 6.31 18.82
N ALA A 19 8.21 5.31 18.13
CA ALA A 19 8.99 4.30 17.42
C ALA A 19 9.85 4.92 16.31
N GLY A 20 9.28 5.85 15.52
CA GLY A 20 10.02 6.59 14.50
C GLY A 20 11.14 7.46 15.08
N LYS A 21 10.89 8.14 16.21
CA LYS A 21 11.94 8.90 16.92
C LYS A 21 13.02 7.98 17.49
N ALA A 22 12.67 6.80 18.00
CA ALA A 22 13.63 5.83 18.52
C ALA A 22 14.51 5.25 17.40
N LEU A 23 13.91 4.90 16.25
CA LEU A 23 14.63 4.46 15.06
C LEU A 23 15.58 5.56 14.55
N TYR A 24 15.10 6.80 14.48
CA TYR A 24 15.92 7.94 14.06
C TYR A 24 17.10 8.21 15.03
N ALA A 25 16.83 8.21 16.35
CA ALA A 25 17.85 8.42 17.37
C ALA A 25 18.89 7.28 17.42
N LYS A 26 18.47 6.05 17.14
CA LYS A 26 19.36 4.89 17.03
C LYS A 26 20.29 5.02 15.81
N ASN A 27 19.77 5.49 14.68
CA ASN A 27 20.54 5.59 13.43
C ASN A 27 21.56 6.74 13.43
N SER A 28 21.32 7.83 14.17
CA SER A 28 22.23 8.97 14.30
C SER A 28 23.59 8.62 14.95
N LYS A 29 23.65 7.62 15.85
CA LYS A 29 24.87 7.29 16.60
C LYS A 29 25.81 6.29 15.90
N VAL A 30 25.39 5.70 14.79
CA VAL A 30 26.02 4.49 14.22
C VAL A 30 27.07 4.81 13.14
N LEU A 31 27.58 6.03 12.97
CA LEU A 31 28.45 6.37 11.81
C LEU A 31 29.97 6.06 11.91
N LYS A 32 30.50 5.22 12.84
CA LYS A 32 31.98 5.14 13.08
C LYS A 32 32.78 3.81 12.95
N THR A 33 32.28 2.67 12.44
CA THR A 33 33.06 1.40 12.38
C THR A 33 32.87 0.56 11.11
N SER A 34 33.90 0.48 10.26
CA SER A 34 33.80 0.27 8.79
C SER A 34 33.59 -1.17 8.22
N SER A 35 33.29 -2.21 8.99
CA SER A 35 33.05 -3.56 8.38
C SER A 35 31.83 -4.28 8.96
N ILE A 36 31.59 -4.16 10.27
CA ILE A 36 30.32 -4.55 10.91
C ILE A 36 29.15 -3.67 10.40
N HIS A 37 29.45 -2.48 9.85
CA HIS A 37 28.44 -1.55 9.34
C HIS A 37 27.70 -1.98 8.08
N ALA A 38 28.32 -2.76 7.18
CA ALA A 38 27.66 -3.10 5.93
C ALA A 38 26.42 -3.99 6.16
N HIS A 39 26.54 -5.00 7.03
CA HIS A 39 25.43 -5.91 7.32
C HIS A 39 24.31 -5.22 8.11
N ASN A 40 24.67 -4.35 9.06
CA ASN A 40 23.70 -3.54 9.79
C ASN A 40 22.95 -2.58 8.85
N SER A 41 23.65 -1.96 7.89
CA SER A 41 23.03 -1.01 6.95
C SER A 41 21.95 -1.64 6.08
N THR A 42 22.13 -2.90 5.62
CA THR A 42 21.14 -3.63 4.82
C THR A 42 19.85 -3.86 5.63
N ARG A 43 19.97 -4.39 6.85
CA ARG A 43 18.82 -4.66 7.72
C ARG A 43 18.13 -3.37 8.15
N ASP A 44 18.89 -2.34 8.53
CA ASP A 44 18.35 -1.05 8.93
C ASP A 44 17.57 -0.38 7.78
N THR A 45 18.00 -0.59 6.53
CA THR A 45 17.29 -0.10 5.33
C THR A 45 15.98 -0.84 5.11
N GLU A 46 15.98 -2.17 5.24
CA GLU A 46 14.78 -3.00 5.13
C GLU A 46 13.74 -2.65 6.20
N GLU A 47 14.17 -2.58 7.47
CA GLU A 47 13.31 -2.19 8.60
C GLU A 47 12.70 -0.79 8.40
N LEU A 48 13.49 0.17 7.88
CA LEU A 48 13.01 1.52 7.60
C LEU A 48 11.95 1.53 6.50
N LEU A 49 12.18 0.82 5.39
CA LEU A 49 11.24 0.75 4.26
C LEU A 49 9.94 0.05 4.67
N GLU A 50 10.04 -1.06 5.41
CA GLU A 50 8.88 -1.77 5.96
C GLU A 50 8.07 -0.85 6.88
N TRP A 51 8.74 -0.18 7.82
CA TRP A 51 8.10 0.77 8.72
C TRP A 51 7.39 1.89 7.96
N VAL A 52 8.02 2.48 6.93
CA VAL A 52 7.42 3.55 6.12
C VAL A 52 6.13 3.07 5.44
N VAL A 53 6.16 1.90 4.81
CA VAL A 53 4.98 1.37 4.10
C VAL A 53 3.86 0.99 5.05
N GLU A 54 4.17 0.34 6.17
CA GLU A 54 3.15 -0.03 7.16
C GLU A 54 2.58 1.22 7.86
N PHE A 55 3.40 2.25 8.10
CA PHE A 55 2.92 3.53 8.60
C PHE A 55 1.97 4.21 7.60
N MET A 56 2.28 4.20 6.30
CA MET A 56 1.35 4.71 5.27
C MET A 56 0.03 3.91 5.22
N LYS A 57 0.10 2.57 5.29
CA LYS A 57 -1.10 1.72 5.34
C LYS A 57 -1.97 1.98 6.57
N SER A 58 -1.37 2.40 7.70
CA SER A 58 -2.11 2.69 8.91
C SER A 58 -3.19 3.78 8.72
N PHE A 59 -2.99 4.73 7.81
CA PHE A 59 -3.99 5.75 7.46
C PHE A 59 -5.17 5.20 6.64
N VAL A 60 -5.09 3.95 6.17
CA VAL A 60 -6.03 3.32 5.25
C VAL A 60 -6.74 2.11 5.87
N ASN A 61 -6.28 1.66 7.05
CA ASN A 61 -6.79 0.47 7.74
C ASN A 61 -8.21 0.65 8.33
N GLY A 62 -8.81 1.83 8.23
CA GLY A 62 -10.16 2.14 8.71
C GLY A 62 -11.26 2.05 7.65
N PRO A 63 -12.51 2.42 8.02
CA PRO A 63 -13.64 2.53 7.09
C PRO A 63 -13.49 3.67 6.08
N ASP A 64 -12.52 4.57 6.29
CA ASP A 64 -12.15 5.66 5.38
C ASP A 64 -10.63 5.88 5.40
N PHE A 65 -10.11 6.57 4.38
CA PHE A 65 -8.74 7.08 4.38
C PHE A 65 -8.62 8.32 5.29
N ASP A 66 -7.77 8.26 6.32
CA ASP A 66 -7.47 9.40 7.20
C ASP A 66 -6.52 10.40 6.52
N PHE A 67 -7.04 11.10 5.51
CA PHE A 67 -6.28 12.10 4.76
C PHE A 67 -5.81 13.27 5.63
N GLN A 68 -6.52 13.60 6.71
CA GLN A 68 -6.13 14.67 7.62
C GLN A 68 -4.94 14.25 8.49
N GLY A 69 -4.94 13.01 9.00
CA GLY A 69 -3.81 12.41 9.67
C GLY A 69 -2.60 12.31 8.75
N PHE A 70 -2.80 11.81 7.53
CA PHE A 70 -1.72 11.73 6.54
C PHE A 70 -1.18 13.12 6.20
N ARG A 71 -2.02 14.12 5.96
CA ARG A 71 -1.56 15.51 5.69
C ARG A 71 -0.62 16.05 6.76
N ARG A 72 -0.93 15.80 8.04
CA ARG A 72 -0.08 16.24 9.17
C ARG A 72 1.25 15.50 9.22
N MET A 73 1.26 14.22 8.83
CA MET A 73 2.41 13.33 8.93
C MET A 73 3.18 13.17 7.62
N GLY A 74 2.67 13.65 6.50
CA GLY A 74 3.20 13.41 5.15
C GLY A 74 4.63 13.91 4.99
N GLY A 75 4.97 15.06 5.56
CA GLY A 75 6.34 15.57 5.59
C GLY A 75 7.33 14.64 6.29
N ILE A 76 6.90 13.95 7.35
CA ILE A 76 7.72 12.94 8.04
C ILE A 76 7.92 11.73 7.15
N VAL A 77 6.86 11.23 6.49
CA VAL A 77 6.93 10.10 5.55
C VAL A 77 7.90 10.39 4.41
N SER A 78 7.76 11.56 3.75
CA SER A 78 8.65 11.97 2.66
C SER A 78 10.12 12.07 3.11
N THR A 79 10.36 12.60 4.30
CA THR A 79 11.72 12.67 4.88
C THR A 79 12.31 11.27 5.09
N GLN A 80 11.51 10.31 5.58
CA GLN A 80 11.99 8.93 5.76
C GLN A 80 12.25 8.21 4.43
N ILE A 81 11.44 8.46 3.39
CA ILE A 81 11.71 7.94 2.04
C ILE A 81 13.02 8.51 1.49
N SER A 82 13.27 9.81 1.67
CA SER A 82 14.56 10.43 1.30
C SER A 82 15.74 9.83 2.05
N ASN A 83 15.60 9.56 3.36
CA ASN A 83 16.64 8.88 4.14
C ASN A 83 16.89 7.46 3.62
N ALA A 84 15.83 6.69 3.35
CA ALA A 84 15.94 5.34 2.79
C ALA A 84 16.66 5.36 1.44
N ARG A 85 16.34 6.33 0.56
CA ARG A 85 17.05 6.53 -0.71
C ARG A 85 18.56 6.70 -0.51
N HIS A 86 18.96 7.56 0.40
CA HIS A 86 20.38 7.77 0.71
C HIS A 86 21.07 6.51 1.24
N PHE A 87 20.37 5.66 2.00
CA PHE A 87 20.94 4.37 2.43
C PHE A 87 21.08 3.38 1.28
N VAL A 88 20.06 3.27 0.42
CA VAL A 88 20.09 2.38 -0.75
C VAL A 88 21.20 2.76 -1.72
N GLU A 89 21.41 4.05 -1.98
CA GLU A 89 22.46 4.56 -2.88
C GLU A 89 23.89 4.26 -2.38
N ARG A 90 24.05 4.04 -1.07
CA ARG A 90 25.37 3.74 -0.46
C ARG A 90 25.68 2.24 -0.42
N ILE A 91 24.71 1.37 -0.67
CA ILE A 91 24.92 -0.07 -0.70
C ILE A 91 25.49 -0.44 -2.07
N LEU A 92 26.75 -0.92 -2.08
CA LEU A 92 27.44 -1.38 -3.29
C LEU A 92 27.72 -2.90 -3.19
N PRO A 93 27.26 -3.70 -4.16
CA PRO A 93 26.42 -3.34 -5.30
C PRO A 93 24.96 -3.02 -4.90
N PRO A 94 24.22 -2.21 -5.69
CA PRO A 94 22.82 -1.93 -5.41
C PRO A 94 21.98 -3.22 -5.36
N HIS A 95 21.26 -3.43 -4.27
CA HIS A 95 20.37 -4.57 -4.14
C HIS A 95 19.04 -4.28 -4.83
N GLY A 96 18.74 -4.98 -5.92
CA GLY A 96 17.55 -4.72 -6.75
C GLY A 96 16.22 -4.76 -5.98
N GLN A 97 16.15 -5.53 -4.88
CA GLN A 97 14.98 -5.55 -3.99
C GLN A 97 14.75 -4.19 -3.33
N PHE A 98 15.78 -3.55 -2.76
CA PHE A 98 15.61 -2.26 -2.09
C PHE A 98 15.19 -1.14 -3.04
N LEU A 99 15.65 -1.20 -4.29
CA LEU A 99 15.19 -0.26 -5.31
C LEU A 99 13.68 -0.40 -5.57
N LYS A 100 13.17 -1.64 -5.69
CA LYS A 100 11.73 -1.89 -5.85
C LYS A 100 10.92 -1.43 -4.64
N GLN A 101 11.41 -1.71 -3.43
CA GLN A 101 10.73 -1.29 -2.20
C GLN A 101 10.69 0.23 -2.06
N LEU A 102 11.80 0.91 -2.36
CA LEU A 102 11.88 2.37 -2.36
C LEU A 102 10.98 2.99 -3.43
N GLU A 103 10.94 2.40 -4.63
CA GLU A 103 10.05 2.82 -5.71
C GLU A 103 8.59 2.70 -5.29
N PHE A 104 8.21 1.56 -4.71
CA PHE A 104 6.85 1.34 -4.22
C PHE A 104 6.48 2.32 -3.10
N ALA A 105 7.34 2.51 -2.10
CA ALA A 105 7.12 3.47 -1.02
C ALA A 105 6.96 4.91 -1.56
N THR A 106 7.80 5.30 -2.51
CA THR A 106 7.73 6.61 -3.18
C THR A 106 6.39 6.76 -3.93
N LYS A 107 5.99 5.76 -4.71
CA LYS A 107 4.72 5.73 -5.44
C LYS A 107 3.53 5.83 -4.48
N MET A 108 3.52 5.05 -3.40
CA MET A 108 2.44 5.06 -2.43
C MET A 108 2.30 6.42 -1.74
N CYS A 109 3.40 7.01 -1.30
CA CYS A 109 3.41 8.35 -0.72
C CYS A 109 2.89 9.40 -1.70
N GLY A 110 3.32 9.36 -2.96
CA GLY A 110 2.86 10.29 -4.01
C GLY A 110 1.36 10.20 -4.27
N VAL A 111 0.81 8.98 -4.37
CA VAL A 111 -0.65 8.80 -4.54
C VAL A 111 -1.42 9.30 -3.32
N MET A 112 -0.95 9.00 -2.10
CA MET A 112 -1.61 9.46 -0.88
C MET A 112 -1.57 10.99 -0.74
N ASP A 113 -0.47 11.64 -1.11
CA ASP A 113 -0.33 13.10 -1.10
C ASP A 113 -1.27 13.76 -2.11
N LEU A 114 -1.28 13.25 -3.35
CA LEU A 114 -2.19 13.72 -4.40
C LEU A 114 -3.66 13.58 -3.99
N VAL A 115 -4.05 12.41 -3.48
CA VAL A 115 -5.42 12.17 -3.00
C VAL A 115 -5.75 13.08 -1.82
N THR A 116 -4.81 13.30 -0.90
CA THR A 116 -4.97 14.24 0.22
C THR A 116 -5.22 15.67 -0.27
N HIS A 117 -4.52 16.10 -1.31
CA HIS A 117 -4.73 17.39 -1.95
C HIS A 117 -6.15 17.50 -2.52
N TYR A 118 -6.60 16.52 -3.31
CA TYR A 118 -7.95 16.53 -3.89
C TYR A 118 -9.05 16.43 -2.84
N MET A 119 -8.87 15.62 -1.79
CA MET A 119 -9.80 15.53 -0.66
C MET A 119 -9.97 16.86 0.06
N HIS A 120 -8.90 17.65 0.13
CA HIS A 120 -8.94 18.98 0.73
C HIS A 120 -9.58 20.03 -0.19
N PHE A 121 -9.44 19.87 -1.52
CA PHE A 121 -10.01 20.78 -2.50
C PHE A 121 -11.51 20.55 -2.71
N TYR A 122 -11.93 19.28 -2.85
CA TYR A 122 -13.32 18.89 -3.11
C TYR A 122 -14.07 18.55 -1.83
N ILE A 123 -14.37 19.57 -1.03
CA ILE A 123 -15.05 19.44 0.29
C ILE A 123 -16.56 19.65 0.23
N ALA A 124 -17.11 20.08 -0.90
CA ALA A 124 -18.54 20.39 -0.98
C ALA A 124 -19.40 19.12 -0.81
N ASP A 125 -20.61 19.31 -0.30
CA ASP A 125 -21.56 18.22 -0.07
C ASP A 125 -22.45 17.94 -1.28
N THR A 126 -21.91 18.17 -2.48
CA THR A 126 -22.58 17.85 -3.73
C THR A 126 -22.32 16.39 -4.10
N LEU A 127 -23.29 15.75 -4.76
CA LEU A 127 -23.23 14.31 -5.05
C LEU A 127 -22.03 13.95 -5.94
N ASP A 128 -21.69 14.77 -6.93
CA ASP A 128 -20.52 14.62 -7.79
C ASP A 128 -19.20 14.60 -6.99
N GLN A 129 -19.04 15.53 -6.04
CA GLN A 129 -17.85 15.57 -5.19
C GLN A 129 -17.82 14.43 -4.17
N GLN A 130 -18.97 14.02 -3.62
CA GLN A 130 -19.05 12.82 -2.76
C GLN A 130 -18.57 11.57 -3.52
N VAL A 131 -19.07 11.37 -4.74
CA VAL A 131 -18.70 10.24 -5.60
C VAL A 131 -17.21 10.29 -5.97
N LEU A 132 -16.69 11.47 -6.30
CA LEU A 132 -15.26 11.68 -6.51
C LEU A 132 -14.42 11.29 -5.28
N ARG A 133 -14.82 11.73 -4.07
CA ARG A 133 -14.13 11.36 -2.84
C ARG A 133 -14.11 9.83 -2.64
N TYR A 134 -15.19 9.12 -2.93
CA TYR A 134 -15.19 7.65 -2.85
C TYR A 134 -14.16 7.00 -3.78
N ILE A 135 -14.04 7.48 -5.03
CA ILE A 135 -13.04 6.99 -5.97
C ILE A 135 -11.60 7.29 -5.52
N LEU A 136 -11.39 8.48 -4.97
CA LEU A 136 -10.11 8.89 -4.40
C LEU A 136 -9.70 7.98 -3.22
N GLN A 137 -10.62 7.70 -2.29
CA GLN A 137 -10.36 6.75 -1.19
C GLN A 137 -10.05 5.35 -1.70
N LEU A 138 -10.81 4.88 -2.70
CA LEU A 138 -10.62 3.56 -3.28
C LEU A 138 -9.22 3.42 -3.91
N SER A 139 -8.75 4.46 -4.59
CA SER A 139 -7.41 4.49 -5.20
C SER A 139 -6.31 4.24 -4.17
N VAL A 140 -6.40 4.87 -2.99
CA VAL A 140 -5.45 4.64 -1.89
C VAL A 140 -5.60 3.24 -1.30
N ARG A 141 -6.84 2.76 -1.13
CA ARG A 141 -7.11 1.41 -0.61
C ARG A 141 -6.53 0.30 -1.46
N LEU A 142 -6.56 0.44 -2.78
CA LEU A 142 -6.00 -0.56 -3.68
C LEU A 142 -4.49 -0.76 -3.45
N LEU A 143 -3.78 0.28 -3.00
CA LEU A 143 -2.35 0.19 -2.69
C LEU A 143 -2.05 -0.72 -1.48
N THR A 144 -3.00 -0.93 -0.57
CA THR A 144 -2.79 -1.80 0.60
C THR A 144 -2.75 -3.29 0.22
N LEU A 145 -3.23 -3.63 -0.99
CA LEU A 145 -3.19 -4.98 -1.56
C LEU A 145 -1.82 -5.36 -2.14
N TYR A 146 -0.84 -4.46 -2.09
CA TYR A 146 0.53 -4.71 -2.54
C TYR A 146 1.48 -5.00 -1.37
N SER A 147 2.51 -5.80 -1.64
CA SER A 147 3.63 -6.08 -0.75
C SER A 147 4.58 -4.89 -0.65
N LEU A 148 5.57 -4.98 0.24
CA LEU A 148 6.63 -3.98 0.35
C LEU A 148 7.39 -3.81 -0.98
N ASP A 149 7.53 -4.88 -1.76
CA ASP A 149 8.20 -4.85 -3.07
C ASP A 149 7.29 -4.38 -4.22
N GLY A 150 6.09 -3.89 -3.92
CA GLY A 150 5.12 -3.46 -4.95
C GLY A 150 4.51 -4.61 -5.75
N VAL A 151 4.51 -5.83 -5.20
CA VAL A 151 3.89 -7.01 -5.83
C VAL A 151 2.52 -7.28 -5.20
N PRO A 152 1.46 -7.56 -5.98
CA PRO A 152 0.17 -7.93 -5.42
C PRO A 152 0.24 -9.09 -4.42
N LYS A 153 -0.35 -8.93 -3.22
CA LYS A 153 -0.40 -9.95 -2.15
C LYS A 153 -1.48 -11.01 -2.42
N SER A 154 -1.41 -11.70 -3.55
CA SER A 154 -2.44 -12.67 -3.97
C SER A 154 -2.61 -13.87 -3.03
N SER A 155 -1.62 -14.16 -2.18
CA SER A 155 -1.67 -15.19 -1.14
C SER A 155 -2.40 -14.75 0.14
N MET A 156 -2.76 -13.47 0.27
CA MET A 156 -3.46 -12.96 1.45
C MET A 156 -4.89 -13.54 1.53
N PRO A 157 -5.36 -13.97 2.71
CA PRO A 157 -6.74 -14.42 2.90
C PRO A 157 -7.77 -13.38 2.43
N GLY A 158 -8.77 -13.81 1.67
CA GLY A 158 -9.82 -12.93 1.15
C GLY A 158 -9.41 -11.98 0.02
N TYR A 159 -8.18 -12.10 -0.51
CA TYR A 159 -7.67 -11.20 -1.55
C TYR A 159 -8.58 -11.15 -2.78
N VAL A 160 -9.03 -12.31 -3.27
CA VAL A 160 -9.89 -12.41 -4.46
C VAL A 160 -11.23 -11.73 -4.24
N GLU A 161 -11.82 -11.94 -3.06
CA GLU A 161 -13.08 -11.36 -2.63
C GLU A 161 -12.96 -9.84 -2.51
N MET A 162 -11.87 -9.34 -1.92
CA MET A 162 -11.59 -7.91 -1.83
C MET A 162 -11.44 -7.25 -3.20
N VAL A 163 -10.67 -7.84 -4.12
CA VAL A 163 -10.50 -7.29 -5.48
C VAL A 163 -11.84 -7.27 -6.24
N LYS A 164 -12.64 -8.35 -6.15
CA LYS A 164 -13.99 -8.40 -6.74
C LYS A 164 -14.91 -7.34 -6.13
N HIS A 165 -14.87 -7.18 -4.82
CA HIS A 165 -15.67 -6.19 -4.09
C HIS A 165 -15.32 -4.76 -4.52
N TYR A 166 -14.04 -4.42 -4.54
CA TYR A 166 -13.56 -3.12 -5.01
C TYR A 166 -13.91 -2.85 -6.48
N ARG A 167 -13.86 -3.87 -7.35
CA ARG A 167 -14.32 -3.74 -8.74
C ARG A 167 -15.80 -3.40 -8.82
N LYS A 168 -16.64 -4.08 -8.05
CA LYS A 168 -18.08 -3.79 -8.01
C LYS A 168 -18.36 -2.37 -7.53
N ILE A 169 -17.68 -1.94 -6.46
CA ILE A 169 -17.79 -0.57 -5.93
C ILE A 169 -17.39 0.46 -6.98
N LEU A 170 -16.24 0.26 -7.64
CA LEU A 170 -15.75 1.18 -8.68
C LEU A 170 -16.76 1.33 -9.82
N LEU A 171 -17.23 0.21 -10.37
CA LEU A 171 -18.19 0.22 -11.48
C LEU A 171 -19.52 0.86 -11.08
N HIS A 172 -19.99 0.61 -9.85
CA HIS A 172 -21.18 1.27 -9.33
C HIS A 172 -21.02 2.80 -9.29
N TRP A 173 -19.90 3.30 -8.76
CA TRP A 173 -19.65 4.74 -8.67
C TRP A 173 -19.44 5.40 -10.04
N ILE A 174 -18.84 4.71 -11.01
CA ILE A 174 -18.77 5.15 -12.41
C ILE A 174 -20.19 5.35 -12.96
N THR A 175 -21.06 4.34 -12.82
CA THR A 175 -22.45 4.45 -13.28
C THR A 175 -23.22 5.58 -12.60
N VAL A 176 -23.01 5.78 -11.29
CA VAL A 176 -23.64 6.90 -10.57
C VAL A 176 -23.13 8.23 -11.12
N PHE A 177 -21.83 8.40 -11.31
CA PHE A 177 -21.24 9.64 -11.81
C PHE A 177 -21.72 9.97 -13.24
N ASP A 178 -21.73 8.97 -14.13
CA ASP A 178 -22.19 9.11 -15.52
C ASP A 178 -23.66 9.55 -15.64
N SER A 179 -24.46 9.30 -14.58
CA SER A 179 -25.86 9.72 -14.52
C SER A 179 -26.08 11.17 -14.06
N LEU A 180 -25.03 11.83 -13.55
CA LEU A 180 -25.11 13.20 -13.04
C LEU A 180 -25.11 14.20 -14.19
N MET A 181 -26.04 15.15 -14.16
CA MET A 181 -26.10 16.26 -15.11
C MET A 181 -25.35 17.48 -14.57
N ASN A 182 -24.74 18.27 -15.46
CA ASN A 182 -24.07 19.54 -15.14
C ASN A 182 -22.89 19.42 -14.15
N VAL A 183 -22.15 18.31 -14.21
CA VAL A 183 -20.93 18.14 -13.41
C VAL A 183 -19.87 19.15 -13.86
N PRO A 184 -19.23 19.91 -12.94
CA PRO A 184 -18.14 20.81 -13.30
C PRO A 184 -16.99 20.06 -13.99
N THR A 185 -16.43 20.65 -15.05
CA THR A 185 -15.34 20.03 -15.83
C THR A 185 -14.15 19.63 -14.98
N SER A 186 -13.81 20.43 -13.96
CA SER A 186 -12.72 20.12 -13.02
C SER A 186 -12.95 18.82 -12.23
N VAL A 187 -14.19 18.58 -11.78
CA VAL A 187 -14.56 17.34 -11.07
C VAL A 187 -14.52 16.16 -12.04
N SER A 188 -15.05 16.32 -13.27
CA SER A 188 -15.05 15.26 -14.30
C SER A 188 -13.64 14.78 -14.63
N LEU A 189 -12.71 15.70 -14.87
CA LEU A 189 -11.33 15.36 -15.23
C LEU A 189 -10.65 14.54 -14.12
N VAL A 190 -10.76 14.97 -12.86
CA VAL A 190 -10.16 14.25 -11.73
C VAL A 190 -10.85 12.90 -11.51
N PHE A 191 -12.17 12.84 -11.69
CA PHE A 191 -12.92 11.59 -11.59
C PHE A 191 -12.48 10.58 -12.66
N GLU A 192 -12.39 10.99 -13.92
CA GLU A 192 -11.97 10.14 -15.04
C GLU A 192 -10.54 9.63 -14.85
N GLU A 193 -9.62 10.49 -14.43
CA GLU A 193 -8.24 10.11 -14.17
C GLU A 193 -8.14 9.04 -13.06
N HIS A 194 -8.76 9.30 -11.91
CA HIS A 194 -8.67 8.38 -10.77
C HIS A 194 -9.48 7.10 -10.96
N SER A 195 -10.62 7.14 -11.64
CA SER A 195 -11.41 5.94 -11.96
C SER A 195 -10.67 5.05 -12.95
N LYS A 196 -10.04 5.62 -13.98
CA LYS A 196 -9.17 4.89 -14.91
C LYS A 196 -7.97 4.27 -14.21
N HIS A 197 -7.29 5.02 -13.35
CA HIS A 197 -6.18 4.50 -12.56
C HIS A 197 -6.63 3.33 -11.67
N ALA A 198 -7.71 3.50 -10.90
CA ALA A 198 -8.25 2.45 -10.04
C ALA A 198 -8.66 1.19 -10.83
N LEU A 199 -9.26 1.36 -12.01
CA LEU A 199 -9.65 0.23 -12.87
C LEU A 199 -8.42 -0.54 -13.37
N ASN A 200 -7.37 0.16 -13.79
CA ASN A 200 -6.11 -0.47 -14.20
C ASN A 200 -5.48 -1.26 -13.06
N THR A 201 -5.39 -0.66 -11.87
CA THR A 201 -4.90 -1.33 -10.66
C THR A 201 -5.73 -2.58 -10.34
N ILE A 202 -7.06 -2.51 -10.39
CA ILE A 202 -7.94 -3.67 -10.17
C ILE A 202 -7.71 -4.78 -11.21
N ASN A 203 -7.45 -4.42 -12.46
CA ASN A 203 -7.15 -5.39 -13.51
C ASN A 203 -5.81 -6.09 -13.26
N GLU A 204 -4.76 -5.35 -12.88
CA GLU A 204 -3.47 -5.92 -12.46
C GLU A 204 -3.64 -6.88 -11.29
N LEU A 205 -4.35 -6.45 -10.24
CA LEU A 205 -4.63 -7.25 -9.04
C LEU A 205 -5.43 -8.52 -9.39
N THR A 206 -6.36 -8.43 -10.34
CA THR A 206 -7.16 -9.56 -10.83
C THR A 206 -6.30 -10.56 -11.61
N LEU A 207 -5.39 -10.09 -12.45
CA LEU A 207 -4.46 -10.94 -13.19
C LEU A 207 -3.53 -11.69 -12.21
N ALA A 208 -3.01 -11.01 -11.19
CA ALA A 208 -2.19 -11.62 -10.16
C ALA A 208 -2.96 -12.70 -9.35
N ALA A 209 -4.23 -12.47 -9.02
CA ALA A 209 -5.09 -13.48 -8.40
C ALA A 209 -5.23 -14.73 -9.28
N LYS A 210 -5.49 -14.55 -10.58
CA LYS A 210 -5.63 -15.67 -11.54
C LYS A 210 -4.33 -16.47 -11.65
N ALA A 211 -3.18 -15.78 -11.75
CA ALA A 211 -1.88 -16.43 -11.82
C ALA A 211 -1.60 -17.28 -10.57
N ALA A 212 -1.88 -16.75 -9.37
CA ALA A 212 -1.71 -17.48 -8.12
C ALA A 212 -2.60 -18.74 -8.02
N GLN A 213 -3.85 -18.66 -8.50
CA GLN A 213 -4.75 -19.81 -8.57
C GLN A 213 -4.20 -20.91 -9.48
N LEU A 214 -3.64 -20.56 -10.65
CA LEU A 214 -3.06 -21.53 -11.58
C LEU A 214 -1.83 -22.25 -10.99
N CYS A 215 -0.95 -21.53 -10.28
CA CYS A 215 0.22 -22.14 -9.63
C CYS A 215 -0.14 -23.17 -8.55
N ASN A 216 -1.26 -22.97 -7.84
CA ASN A 216 -1.72 -23.92 -6.82
C ASN A 216 -2.22 -25.25 -7.43
N PHE A 217 -2.70 -25.25 -8.69
CA PHE A 217 -3.10 -26.49 -9.35
C PHE A 217 -1.90 -27.32 -9.83
N THR A 218 -0.82 -26.69 -10.29
CA THR A 218 0.35 -27.40 -10.84
C THR A 218 1.26 -28.02 -9.80
N ASN A 219 1.33 -27.46 -8.58
CA ASN A 219 2.18 -27.99 -7.52
C ASN A 219 1.57 -29.19 -6.76
N CYS A 220 0.32 -29.57 -7.04
CA CYS A 220 -0.32 -30.74 -6.42
C CYS A 220 -0.16 -32.04 -7.21
N SER A 221 0.35 -32.02 -8.45
CA SER A 221 0.43 -33.24 -9.29
C SER A 221 1.76 -33.99 -9.21
N HIS A 222 2.78 -33.49 -8.48
CA HIS A 222 4.11 -34.10 -8.48
C HIS A 222 4.48 -34.94 -7.24
N PHE A 223 3.56 -35.13 -6.29
CA PHE A 223 3.76 -35.98 -5.09
C PHE A 223 2.79 -37.17 -4.97
N ALA A 224 2.21 -37.64 -6.09
CA ALA A 224 1.68 -38.99 -6.15
C ALA A 224 2.86 -39.96 -6.25
N ASN A 225 3.46 -40.28 -5.10
CA ASN A 225 4.59 -41.18 -4.90
C ASN A 225 4.21 -42.60 -5.40
N PRO A 226 4.68 -43.08 -6.57
CA PRO A 226 4.39 -44.42 -7.02
C PRO A 226 5.56 -45.30 -6.59
N GLY A 227 5.47 -45.95 -5.43
CA GLY A 227 6.41 -47.04 -5.14
C GLY A 227 6.79 -47.28 -3.69
N GLU A 228 5.84 -47.28 -2.76
CA GLU A 228 5.93 -48.27 -1.68
C GLU A 228 5.53 -49.65 -2.25
N ASN A 229 6.39 -50.24 -3.08
CA ASN A 229 6.34 -51.67 -3.36
C ASN A 229 7.22 -52.37 -2.31
N GLY A 230 6.70 -52.40 -1.08
CA GLY A 230 7.11 -53.40 -0.11
C GLY A 230 6.55 -54.74 -0.56
N SER A 231 7.38 -55.67 -1.03
CA SER A 231 7.03 -57.09 -1.12
C SER A 231 8.25 -58.00 -1.24
N LYS A 232 8.67 -58.47 -0.06
CA LYS A 232 9.09 -59.85 0.26
C LYS A 232 10.43 -60.37 -0.28
N GLN A 233 11.42 -60.30 0.60
CA GLN A 233 12.42 -61.36 0.78
C GLN A 233 11.72 -62.68 1.14
N TYR A 234 12.03 -63.75 0.43
CA TYR A 234 12.06 -65.14 0.89
C TYR A 234 13.20 -65.85 0.18
#